data_AF-A0A6S7I1Y1-F1
#
_entry.id   AF-A0A6S7I1Y1-F1
#
_cell.length_a   1.000
_cell.length_b   1.000
_cell.length_c   1.000
_cell.angle_alpha   90.00
_cell.angle_beta   90.00
_cell.angle_gamma   90.00
#
_symmetry.space_group_name_H-M   'P 1'
#
loop_
_entity.id
_entity.type
_entity.pdbx_description
1 polymer ?
#
loop_
_entity_poly.entity_id
_entity_poly.type
_entity_poly.pdbx_seq_one_letter_code
_entity_poly.pdbx_strand_id
1 'polypeptide(L)'
;MPCVIADCGEVLAEEDIMTVKDDGTGDTYSDHPEESNVQFTKFSEVFEVAEKIKTIGNEQFKLGNYEVALKKYFKAIRYLEHIDSNISSSSDNEDNKNDKEKAMTVVLPCYLNSAACYLKLKNYEEAVTNCSEVLDHYEKSNVKALFRRGQAYSSLRDFDKALVTYFLNPRGV
;
A
#
# COMPACT_ATOMS: atom_id res chain seq x y z
N MET A 1 -23.93 5.44 -3.07
CA MET A 1 -24.51 4.86 -1.83
C MET A 1 -24.89 6.02 -0.91
N PRO A 2 -26.07 6.01 -0.27
CA PRO A 2 -26.42 7.03 0.71
C PRO A 2 -25.54 6.88 1.96
N CYS A 3 -25.01 7.98 2.48
CA CYS A 3 -24.33 8.00 3.76
C CYS A 3 -25.40 7.91 4.87
N VAL A 4 -25.37 6.83 5.65
CA VAL A 4 -26.32 6.58 6.74
C VAL A 4 -25.54 6.25 8.01
N ILE A 5 -26.02 6.75 9.15
CA ILE A 5 -25.48 6.37 10.46
C ILE A 5 -25.93 4.92 10.69
N ALA A 6 -25.00 3.98 10.49
CA ALA A 6 -25.28 2.55 10.63
C ALA A 6 -25.53 2.14 12.08
N ASP A 7 -24.97 2.89 13.03
CA ASP A 7 -25.13 2.68 14.47
C ASP A 7 -24.86 3.98 15.24
N CYS A 8 -25.59 4.22 16.33
CA CYS A 8 -25.39 5.37 17.21
C CYS A 8 -25.70 5.02 18.67
N GLY A 9 -24.89 5.53 19.59
CA GLY A 9 -25.04 5.33 21.03
C GLY A 9 -24.13 6.26 21.83
N GLU A 10 -24.30 6.30 23.15
CA GLU A 10 -23.34 6.92 24.06
C GLU A 10 -22.23 5.92 24.37
N VAL A 11 -20.98 6.33 24.17
CA VAL A 11 -19.83 5.52 24.56
C VAL A 11 -19.63 5.62 26.06
N LEU A 12 -19.75 4.49 26.75
CA LEU A 12 -19.51 4.42 28.19
C LEU A 12 -18.00 4.60 28.45
N ALA A 13 -17.62 5.28 29.53
CA ALA A 13 -16.21 5.58 29.84
C ALA A 13 -15.30 4.33 30.00
N GLU A 14 -15.91 3.15 30.08
CA GLU A 14 -15.24 1.85 30.23
C GLU A 14 -15.09 1.11 28.88
N GLU A 15 -15.75 1.57 27.81
CA GLU A 15 -15.59 1.01 26.46
C GLU A 15 -14.41 1.68 25.76
N ASP A 16 -13.36 0.88 25.51
CA ASP A 16 -12.14 1.34 24.84
C ASP A 16 -12.40 1.48 23.32
N ILE A 17 -12.94 2.64 22.93
CA ILE A 17 -13.24 3.05 21.54
C ILE A 17 -12.01 3.04 20.62
N MET A 18 -10.82 2.93 21.19
CA MET A 18 -9.53 2.85 20.48
C MET A 18 -9.17 1.42 20.07
N THR A 19 -10.04 0.44 20.36
CA THR A 19 -9.82 -0.94 19.96
C THR A 19 -9.95 -1.09 18.45
N VAL A 20 -8.81 -1.39 17.82
CA VAL A 20 -8.73 -1.78 16.40
C VAL A 20 -9.70 -2.94 16.21
N LYS A 21 -10.71 -2.76 15.35
CA LYS A 21 -11.64 -3.85 15.00
C LYS A 21 -10.83 -5.01 14.44
N ASP A 22 -10.83 -6.13 15.17
CA ASP A 22 -10.18 -7.36 14.71
C ASP A 22 -10.91 -7.87 13.46
N ASP A 23 -10.26 -7.73 12.30
CA ASP A 23 -10.75 -8.25 11.02
C ASP A 23 -10.38 -9.72 10.82
N GLY A 24 -9.95 -10.41 11.88
CA GLY A 24 -9.54 -11.81 11.87
C GLY A 24 -8.19 -12.04 11.21
N THR A 25 -7.46 -10.97 10.86
CA THR A 25 -6.12 -11.08 10.25
C THR A 25 -4.99 -10.99 11.27
N GLY A 26 -5.30 -10.76 12.55
CA GLY A 26 -4.30 -10.51 13.59
C GLY A 26 -3.60 -9.15 13.45
N ASP A 27 -4.16 -8.22 12.68
CA ASP A 27 -3.66 -6.85 12.59
C ASP A 27 -4.23 -6.03 13.75
N THR A 28 -3.36 -5.69 14.69
CA THR A 28 -3.71 -4.95 15.90
C THR A 28 -3.40 -3.46 15.78
N TYR A 29 -3.04 -2.96 14.59
CA TYR A 29 -2.66 -1.57 14.38
C TYR A 29 -3.85 -0.72 13.90
N SER A 30 -3.91 0.56 14.25
CA SER A 30 -5.00 1.44 13.80
C SER A 30 -4.96 1.68 12.29
N ASP A 31 -6.10 1.94 11.65
CA ASP A 31 -6.16 2.18 10.20
C ASP A 31 -5.47 3.48 9.78
N HIS A 32 -5.44 4.47 10.67
CA HIS A 32 -4.67 5.69 10.51
C HIS A 32 -3.58 5.78 11.58
N PRO A 33 -2.33 6.11 11.22
CA PRO A 33 -1.23 6.19 12.16
C PRO A 33 -1.44 7.25 13.24
N GLU A 34 -2.21 8.30 12.95
CA GLU A 34 -2.54 9.43 13.84
C GLU A 34 -3.46 9.01 15.00
N GLU A 35 -4.29 8.00 14.76
CA GLU A 35 -5.27 7.45 15.71
C GLU A 35 -4.66 6.34 16.57
N SER A 36 -3.38 6.03 16.37
CA SER A 36 -2.64 5.07 17.17
C SER A 36 -2.24 5.67 18.53
N ASN A 37 -2.44 4.92 19.61
CA ASN A 37 -1.88 5.24 20.93
C ASN A 37 -0.34 5.30 20.94
N VAL A 38 0.31 4.74 19.90
CA VAL A 38 1.76 4.78 19.73
C VAL A 38 2.13 6.01 18.91
N GLN A 39 2.81 6.96 19.54
CA GLN A 39 3.45 8.07 18.84
C GLN A 39 4.63 7.54 18.03
N PHE A 40 4.37 7.29 16.75
CA PHE A 40 5.34 6.86 15.75
C PHE A 40 6.39 7.94 15.47
N THR A 41 7.31 8.11 16.40
CA THR A 41 8.35 9.15 16.39
C THR A 41 9.65 8.67 15.76
N LYS A 42 9.83 7.35 15.61
CA LYS A 42 11.04 6.74 15.05
C LYS A 42 10.74 5.95 13.80
N PHE A 43 11.55 6.15 12.77
CA PHE A 43 11.48 5.40 11.52
C PHE A 43 11.51 3.88 11.73
N SER A 44 12.43 3.40 12.58
CA SER A 44 12.61 1.96 12.85
C SER A 44 11.33 1.26 13.33
N GLU A 45 10.59 1.90 14.24
CA GLU A 45 9.38 1.29 14.83
C GLU A 45 8.25 1.20 13.79
N VAL A 46 8.06 2.26 13.00
CA VAL A 46 7.05 2.26 11.94
C VAL A 46 7.42 1.32 10.82
N PHE A 47 8.71 1.24 10.48
CA PHE A 47 9.19 0.33 9.47
C PHE A 47 8.85 -1.13 9.84
N GLU A 48 9.10 -1.52 11.09
CA GLU A 48 8.72 -2.85 11.59
C GLU A 48 7.22 -3.10 11.55
N VAL A 49 6.41 -2.09 11.87
CA VAL A 49 4.94 -2.18 11.78
C VAL A 49 4.49 -2.34 10.32
N ALA A 50 5.01 -1.52 9.41
CA ALA A 50 4.70 -1.58 7.99
C ALA A 50 5.13 -2.93 7.38
N GLU A 51 6.26 -3.50 7.80
CA GLU A 51 6.69 -4.85 7.41
C GLU A 51 5.68 -5.91 7.85
N LYS A 52 5.22 -5.86 9.11
CA LYS A 52 4.22 -6.81 9.63
C LYS A 52 2.90 -6.70 8.87
N ILE A 53 2.41 -5.48 8.65
CA ILE A 53 1.18 -5.24 7.90
C ILE A 53 1.31 -5.76 6.45
N LYS A 54 2.46 -5.49 5.79
CA LYS A 54 2.78 -6.06 4.46
C LYS A 54 2.74 -7.59 4.49
N THR A 55 3.31 -8.24 5.50
CA THR A 55 3.29 -9.71 5.60
C THR A 55 1.88 -10.26 5.74
N ILE A 56 1.02 -9.63 6.56
CA ILE A 56 -0.39 -10.00 6.69
C ILE A 56 -1.11 -9.82 5.35
N GLY A 57 -0.86 -8.72 4.63
CA GLY A 57 -1.40 -8.53 3.27
C GLY A 57 -1.01 -9.64 2.30
N ASN A 58 0.25 -10.11 2.37
CA ASN A 58 0.73 -11.22 1.55
C ASN A 58 0.06 -12.56 1.89
N GLU A 59 -0.26 -12.80 3.17
CA GLU A 59 -1.01 -13.97 3.59
C GLU A 59 -2.45 -13.92 3.06
N GLN A 60 -3.12 -12.78 3.22
CA GLN A 60 -4.48 -12.57 2.69
C GLN A 60 -4.52 -12.71 1.16
N PHE A 61 -3.48 -12.23 0.46
CA PHE A 61 -3.35 -12.42 -0.99
C PHE A 61 -3.30 -13.91 -1.38
N LYS A 62 -2.54 -14.73 -0.64
CA LYS A 62 -2.45 -16.18 -0.87
C LYS A 62 -3.77 -16.89 -0.60
N LEU A 63 -4.54 -16.41 0.38
CA LEU A 63 -5.88 -16.91 0.71
C LEU A 63 -6.94 -16.48 -0.31
N GLY A 64 -6.62 -15.58 -1.25
CA GLY A 64 -7.57 -15.05 -2.24
C GLY A 64 -8.40 -13.87 -1.75
N ASN A 65 -8.15 -13.39 -0.53
CA ASN A 65 -8.85 -12.24 0.07
C ASN A 65 -8.24 -10.92 -0.42
N TYR A 66 -8.39 -10.64 -1.72
CA TYR A 66 -7.71 -9.52 -2.39
C TYR A 66 -8.12 -8.14 -1.85
N GLU A 67 -9.38 -7.94 -1.47
CA GLU A 67 -9.86 -6.67 -0.90
C GLU A 67 -9.24 -6.38 0.47
N VAL A 68 -9.12 -7.41 1.32
CA VAL A 68 -8.48 -7.29 2.63
C VAL A 68 -6.97 -7.04 2.44
N ALA A 69 -6.34 -7.79 1.53
CA ALA A 69 -4.93 -7.59 1.20
C ALA A 69 -4.64 -6.14 0.73
N LEU A 70 -5.50 -5.57 -0.11
CA LEU A 70 -5.41 -4.17 -0.55
C LEU A 70 -5.45 -3.20 0.63
N LYS A 71 -6.40 -3.36 1.55
CA LYS A 71 -6.48 -2.51 2.75
C LYS A 71 -5.18 -2.55 3.55
N LYS A 72 -4.61 -3.74 3.75
CA LYS A 72 -3.33 -3.90 4.47
C LYS A 72 -2.16 -3.26 3.71
N TYR A 73 -2.04 -3.45 2.40
CA TYR A 73 -0.95 -2.83 1.63
C TYR A 73 -0.99 -1.30 1.67
N PHE A 74 -2.16 -0.69 1.49
CA PHE A 74 -2.30 0.77 1.58
C PHE A 74 -2.09 1.28 3.00
N LYS A 75 -2.51 0.52 4.01
CA LYS A 75 -2.20 0.83 5.41
C LYS A 75 -0.70 0.87 5.66
N ALA A 76 0.06 -0.12 5.19
CA ALA A 76 1.53 -0.12 5.31
C ALA A 76 2.18 1.09 4.61
N ILE A 77 1.67 1.48 3.44
CA ILE A 77 2.14 2.67 2.71
C ILE A 77 1.86 3.95 3.50
N ARG A 78 0.64 4.15 4.00
CA ARG A 78 0.25 5.33 4.79
C ARG A 78 1.12 5.52 6.04
N TYR A 79 1.44 4.42 6.71
CA TYR A 79 2.33 4.45 7.88
C TYR A 79 3.71 5.01 7.53
N LEU A 80 4.28 4.62 6.39
CA LEU A 80 5.58 5.09 5.94
C LEU A 80 5.53 6.54 5.40
N GLU A 81 4.48 6.92 4.67
CA GLU A 81 4.30 8.28 4.15
C GLU A 81 4.07 9.32 5.27
N HIS A 82 3.41 8.92 6.35
CA HIS A 82 3.21 9.77 7.53
C HIS A 82 4.54 10.14 8.21
N ILE A 83 5.54 9.25 8.17
CA ILE A 83 6.88 9.57 8.66
C ILE A 83 7.56 10.59 7.76
N ASP A 84 7.55 10.37 6.44
CA ASP A 84 8.20 11.28 5.49
C ASP A 84 7.70 12.73 5.68
N SER A 85 6.40 12.89 5.94
CA SER A 85 5.78 14.19 6.22
C SER A 85 6.23 14.82 7.55
N ASN A 86 6.45 14.02 8.59
CA ASN A 86 6.91 14.48 9.90
C ASN A 86 8.43 14.72 9.97
N ILE A 87 9.23 13.94 9.22
CA ILE A 87 10.69 14.06 9.20
C ILE A 87 11.17 15.17 8.26
N SER A 88 10.42 15.48 7.20
CA SER A 88 10.77 16.58 6.26
C SER A 88 10.85 17.97 6.92
N SER A 89 10.29 18.13 8.13
CA SER A 89 10.46 19.33 8.97
C SER A 89 11.81 19.42 9.71
N SER A 90 12.67 18.41 9.63
CA SER A 90 13.90 18.30 10.42
C SER A 90 15.09 17.79 9.59
N SER A 91 15.73 18.73 8.88
CA SER A 91 17.11 18.72 8.36
C SER A 91 17.58 17.61 7.41
N ASP A 92 18.16 18.03 6.29
CA ASP A 92 18.89 17.22 5.29
C ASP A 92 20.15 16.54 5.87
N ASN A 93 19.99 15.42 6.58
CA ASN A 93 21.09 14.57 7.05
C ASN A 93 21.20 13.27 6.24
N GLU A 94 22.39 12.67 6.16
CA GLU A 94 22.64 11.39 5.44
C GLU A 94 21.76 10.23 5.93
N ASP A 95 21.35 10.25 7.20
CA ASP A 95 20.48 9.22 7.81
C ASP A 95 19.09 9.14 7.12
N ASN A 96 18.55 10.28 6.67
CA ASN A 96 17.24 10.33 6.00
C ASN A 96 17.25 9.62 4.63
N LYS A 97 18.39 9.58 3.95
CA LYS A 97 18.52 8.88 2.67
C LYS A 97 18.43 7.36 2.85
N ASN A 98 19.11 6.84 3.88
CA ASN A 98 19.09 5.42 4.20
C ASN A 98 17.68 4.95 4.63
N ASP A 99 16.97 5.76 5.41
CA ASP A 99 15.61 5.44 5.85
C ASP A 99 14.62 5.47 4.68
N LYS A 100 14.75 6.43 3.75
CA LYS A 100 13.96 6.43 2.52
C LYS A 100 14.22 5.19 1.66
N GLU A 101 15.49 4.82 1.48
CA GLU A 101 15.86 3.60 0.74
C GLU A 101 15.29 2.33 1.40
N LYS A 102 15.30 2.26 2.74
CA LYS A 102 14.65 1.18 3.49
C LYS A 102 13.14 1.19 3.30
N ALA A 103 12.47 2.34 3.41
CA ALA A 103 11.03 2.46 3.22
C ALA A 103 10.60 1.95 1.84
N MET A 104 11.38 2.25 0.80
CA MET A 104 11.14 1.76 -0.56
C MET A 104 11.11 0.23 -0.64
N THR A 105 11.85 -0.49 0.21
CA THR A 105 11.82 -1.96 0.25
C THR A 105 10.46 -2.54 0.68
N VAL A 106 9.61 -1.73 1.32
CA VAL A 106 8.23 -2.09 1.73
C VAL A 106 7.21 -1.48 0.77
N VAL A 107 7.34 -0.19 0.46
CA VAL A 107 6.41 0.57 -0.38
C VAL A 107 6.31 -0.04 -1.79
N LEU A 108 7.44 -0.35 -2.42
CA LEU A 108 7.46 -0.85 -3.80
C LEU A 108 6.77 -2.23 -3.92
N PRO A 109 7.05 -3.24 -3.05
CA PRO A 109 6.26 -4.46 -3.01
C PRO A 109 4.77 -4.25 -2.72
N CYS A 110 4.41 -3.30 -1.85
CA CYS A 110 3.00 -3.01 -1.55
C CYS A 110 2.26 -2.51 -2.79
N TYR A 111 2.77 -1.50 -3.51
CA TYR A 111 2.15 -1.04 -4.76
C TYR A 111 2.07 -2.14 -5.82
N LEU A 112 3.15 -2.90 -6.01
CA LEU A 112 3.16 -4.03 -6.94
C LEU A 112 2.08 -5.05 -6.57
N ASN A 113 2.01 -5.47 -5.31
CA ASN A 113 1.06 -6.47 -4.86
C ASN A 113 -0.38 -5.95 -4.91
N SER A 114 -0.62 -4.68 -4.59
CA SER A 114 -1.90 -4.00 -4.82
C SER A 114 -2.31 -4.06 -6.29
N ALA A 115 -1.40 -3.76 -7.22
CA ALA A 115 -1.70 -3.91 -8.66
C ALA A 115 -2.05 -5.37 -9.03
N ALA A 116 -1.40 -6.35 -8.41
CA ALA A 116 -1.75 -7.76 -8.61
C ALA A 116 -3.14 -8.10 -8.04
N CYS A 117 -3.51 -7.58 -6.87
CA CYS A 117 -4.87 -7.70 -6.32
C CYS A 117 -5.90 -7.12 -7.28
N TYR A 118 -5.68 -5.90 -7.78
CA TYR A 118 -6.58 -5.23 -8.69
C TYR A 118 -6.75 -5.99 -10.01
N LEU A 119 -5.67 -6.56 -10.56
CA LEU A 119 -5.77 -7.47 -11.71
C LEU A 119 -6.64 -8.70 -11.42
N LYS A 120 -6.54 -9.28 -10.22
CA LYS A 120 -7.39 -10.42 -9.79
C LYS A 120 -8.85 -10.04 -9.62
N LEU A 121 -9.10 -8.83 -9.11
CA LEU A 121 -10.43 -8.24 -8.96
C LEU A 121 -10.99 -7.68 -10.28
N LYS A 122 -10.23 -7.76 -11.38
CA LYS A 122 -10.56 -7.17 -12.70
C LYS A 122 -10.78 -5.67 -12.66
N ASN A 123 -10.21 -5.00 -11.66
CA ASN A 123 -10.24 -3.55 -11.59
C ASN A 123 -8.98 -2.98 -12.24
N TYR A 124 -9.01 -2.89 -13.56
CA TYR A 124 -7.81 -2.67 -14.36
C TYR A 124 -7.29 -1.23 -14.28
N GLU A 125 -8.16 -0.25 -14.05
CA GLU A 125 -7.75 1.16 -13.94
C GLU A 125 -6.84 1.37 -12.74
N GLU A 126 -7.23 0.85 -11.56
CA GLU A 126 -6.46 0.94 -10.34
C GLU A 126 -5.17 0.11 -10.43
N ALA A 127 -5.19 -1.01 -11.16
CA ALA A 127 -3.96 -1.74 -11.47
C ALA A 127 -2.98 -0.90 -12.29
N VAL A 128 -3.46 -0.13 -13.27
CA VAL A 128 -2.63 0.82 -14.03
C VAL A 128 -2.09 1.90 -13.11
N THR A 129 -2.93 2.53 -12.29
CA THR A 129 -2.53 3.60 -11.36
C THR A 129 -1.42 3.13 -10.43
N ASN A 130 -1.59 1.99 -9.75
CA ASN A 130 -0.56 1.46 -8.84
C ASN A 130 0.75 1.10 -9.55
N CYS A 131 0.69 0.61 -10.79
CA CYS A 131 1.92 0.36 -11.56
C CYS A 131 2.60 1.66 -12.01
N SER A 132 1.82 2.68 -12.37
CA SER A 132 2.36 3.99 -12.74
C SER A 132 3.03 4.68 -11.56
N GLU A 133 2.45 4.60 -10.35
CA GLU A 133 3.11 5.08 -9.13
C GLU A 133 4.53 4.50 -8.99
N VAL A 134 4.67 3.18 -9.14
CA VAL A 134 5.98 2.50 -9.11
C VAL A 134 6.92 3.06 -10.18
N LEU A 135 6.45 3.20 -11.42
CA LEU A 135 7.30 3.58 -12.54
C LEU A 135 7.67 5.07 -12.53
N ASP A 136 6.78 5.93 -12.07
CA ASP A 136 6.99 7.38 -12.11
C ASP A 136 7.80 7.88 -10.91
N HIS A 137 7.57 7.30 -9.73
CA HIS A 137 8.10 7.82 -8.46
C HIS A 137 9.18 6.95 -7.80
N TYR A 138 9.25 5.64 -8.10
CA TYR A 138 10.15 4.73 -7.37
C TYR A 138 11.20 4.05 -8.27
N GLU A 139 10.78 3.28 -9.28
CA GLU A 139 11.65 2.50 -10.15
C GLU A 139 11.13 2.46 -11.60
N LYS A 140 11.62 3.39 -12.43
CA LYS A 140 11.21 3.57 -13.85
C LYS A 140 11.32 2.34 -14.74
N SER A 141 12.19 1.40 -14.41
CA SER A 141 12.45 0.19 -15.20
C SER A 141 11.96 -1.10 -14.52
N ASN A 142 11.06 -0.98 -13.53
CA ASN A 142 10.55 -2.14 -12.82
C ASN A 142 9.77 -3.08 -13.75
N VAL A 143 10.36 -4.24 -14.05
CA VAL A 143 9.83 -5.25 -14.96
C VAL A 143 8.44 -5.75 -14.53
N LYS A 144 8.20 -5.89 -13.21
CA LYS A 144 6.90 -6.38 -12.70
C LYS A 144 5.80 -5.35 -12.89
N ALA A 145 6.09 -4.06 -12.64
CA ALA A 145 5.16 -2.97 -12.86
C ALA A 145 4.82 -2.83 -14.35
N LEU A 146 5.83 -2.81 -15.23
CA LEU A 146 5.62 -2.76 -16.69
C LEU A 146 4.75 -3.92 -17.18
N PHE A 147 5.07 -5.14 -16.77
CA PHE A 147 4.32 -6.32 -17.19
C PHE A 147 2.87 -6.33 -16.69
N ARG A 148 2.62 -5.91 -15.43
CA ARG A 148 1.27 -5.83 -14.85
C ARG A 148 0.47 -4.69 -15.47
N ARG A 149 1.08 -3.54 -15.73
CA ARG A 149 0.45 -2.39 -16.40
C ARG A 149 0.07 -2.73 -17.84
N GLY A 150 0.94 -3.43 -18.58
CA GLY A 150 0.62 -3.91 -19.93
C GLY A 150 -0.58 -4.87 -19.95
N GLN A 151 -0.67 -5.79 -18.96
CA GLN A 151 -1.83 -6.68 -18.82
C GLN A 151 -3.12 -5.92 -18.52
N ALA A 152 -3.05 -4.90 -17.65
CA ALA A 152 -4.18 -4.05 -17.32
C ALA A 152 -4.66 -3.26 -18.55
N TYR A 153 -3.77 -2.62 -19.30
CA TYR A 153 -4.12 -1.93 -20.55
C TYR A 153 -4.71 -2.86 -21.60
N SER A 154 -4.16 -4.07 -21.76
CA SER A 154 -4.71 -5.08 -22.66
C SER A 154 -6.14 -5.46 -22.27
N SER A 155 -6.41 -5.57 -20.97
CA SER A 155 -7.75 -5.88 -20.45
C SER A 155 -8.74 -4.72 -20.62
N LEU A 156 -8.25 -3.48 -20.59
CA LEU A 156 -8.99 -2.26 -20.90
C LEU A 156 -9.18 -2.03 -22.42
N ARG A 157 -8.60 -2.89 -23.27
CA ARG A 157 -8.57 -2.75 -24.74
C ARG A 157 -7.82 -1.51 -25.23
N ASP A 158 -6.93 -0.95 -24.41
CA ASP A 158 -6.00 0.11 -24.80
C ASP A 158 -4.70 -0.54 -25.32
N PHE A 159 -4.80 -1.14 -26.51
CA PHE A 159 -3.74 -1.96 -27.09
C PHE A 159 -2.48 -1.15 -27.43
N ASP A 160 -2.64 0.13 -27.79
CA ASP A 160 -1.53 1.02 -28.09
C ASP A 160 -0.66 1.23 -26.85
N LYS A 161 -1.27 1.56 -25.70
CA LYS A 161 -0.53 1.71 -24.45
C LYS A 161 0.02 0.38 -23.93
N ALA A 162 -0.71 -0.72 -24.11
CA ALA A 162 -0.23 -2.05 -23.73
C ALA A 162 1.05 -2.40 -24.48
N LEU A 163 1.05 -2.23 -25.80
CA LEU A 163 2.17 -2.52 -26.69
C LEU A 163 3.39 -1.66 -26.33
N VAL A 164 3.22 -0.34 -26.17
CA VAL A 164 4.31 0.55 -25.72
C VAL A 164 4.86 0.10 -24.37
N THR A 165 3.99 -0.24 -23.42
CA THR A 165 4.41 -0.68 -22.09
C THR A 165 5.21 -1.99 -22.14
N TYR A 166 4.83 -2.93 -23.01
CA TYR A 166 5.57 -4.18 -23.20
C TYR A 166 6.92 -3.95 -23.88
N PHE A 167 7.02 -3.05 -24.86
CA PHE A 167 8.29 -2.72 -25.50
C PHE A 167 9.31 -2.08 -24.55
N LEU A 168 8.83 -1.32 -23.56
CA LEU A 168 9.67 -0.76 -22.51
C LEU A 168 10.19 -1.82 -21.51
N ASN A 169 9.66 -3.04 -21.55
CA ASN A 169 10.10 -4.13 -20.67
C ASN A 169 11.32 -4.85 -21.29
N PRO A 170 12.53 -4.70 -20.71
CA PRO A 170 13.76 -5.22 -21.30
C PRO A 170 13.87 -6.76 -21.31
N ARG A 171 12.90 -7.48 -20.74
CA ARG A 171 12.84 -8.96 -20.74
C ARG A 171 11.81 -9.55 -21.71
N GLY A 172 11.23 -8.74 -22.60
CA GLY A 172 10.16 -9.17 -23.51
C GLY A 172 10.60 -9.50 -24.93
N VAL A 173 11.30 -10.63 -25.12
CA VAL A 173 11.20 -11.52 -26.30
C VAL A 173 11.36 -12.96 -25.83
#